data_AF-A0A2M6GEJ3-F1
#
_entry.id   AF-A0A2M6GEJ3-F1
#
_cell.length_a   1.000
_cell.length_b   1.000
_cell.length_c   1.000
_cell.angle_alpha   90.00
_cell.angle_beta   90.00
_cell.angle_gamma   90.00
#
_symmetry.space_group_name_H-M   'P 1'
#
loop_
_entity.id
_entity.type
_entity.pdbx_description
1 polymer ?
#
loop_
_entity_poly.entity_id
_entity_poly.type
_entity_poly.pdbx_seq_one_letter_code
_entity_poly.pdbx_strand_id
1 'polypeptide(L)'
;MDASLKIEVAKRKIKSNIFETALAVLVLFAIFLSIIDLVDSGSQGNWIGNPFAEYYSNPGIKRILTLKFISYCSFLLFFILLCFDKYRKKIAVLITYMVSALTIATLQWYELYYGSTFYYGEVRDKQGLGFPILSSFMVTLIIWKINYSKERYRFNCKTHIDRNFEF
;
A
#
# COMPACT_ATOMS: atom_id res chain seq x y z
N MET A 1 -20.59 30.00 10.93
CA MET A 1 -19.62 29.07 10.29
C MET A 1 -19.52 29.43 8.82
N ASP A 2 -18.39 30.00 8.41
CA ASP A 2 -18.21 30.73 7.15
C ASP A 2 -18.27 29.82 5.90
N ALA A 3 -18.88 30.31 4.81
CA ALA A 3 -19.15 29.54 3.58
C ALA A 3 -17.84 29.10 2.88
N SER A 4 -16.80 29.92 3.00
CA SER A 4 -15.43 29.63 2.56
C SER A 4 -14.88 28.34 3.17
N LEU A 5 -15.11 28.14 4.47
CA LEU A 5 -14.60 27.02 5.26
C LEU A 5 -15.29 25.70 4.91
N LYS A 6 -16.60 25.74 4.59
CA LYS A 6 -17.35 24.57 4.12
C LYS A 6 -16.84 24.06 2.77
N ILE A 7 -16.54 24.96 1.84
CA ILE A 7 -16.03 24.62 0.50
C ILE A 7 -14.64 23.98 0.62
N GLU A 8 -13.78 24.49 1.49
CA GLU A 8 -12.44 23.96 1.67
C GLU A 8 -12.45 22.55 2.28
N VAL A 9 -13.29 22.30 3.28
CA VAL A 9 -13.48 20.97 3.87
C VAL A 9 -14.06 19.98 2.84
N ALA A 10 -15.02 20.41 2.02
CA ALA A 10 -15.59 19.56 0.97
C ALA A 10 -14.54 19.20 -0.11
N LYS A 11 -13.75 20.17 -0.57
CA LYS A 11 -12.67 19.96 -1.55
C LYS A 11 -11.60 19.00 -1.02
N ARG A 12 -11.23 19.12 0.26
CA ARG A 12 -10.29 18.21 0.94
C ARG A 12 -10.86 16.78 1.06
N LYS A 13 -12.16 16.64 1.39
CA LYS A 13 -12.85 15.34 1.45
C LYS A 13 -12.88 14.63 0.10
N ILE A 14 -13.15 15.36 -0.99
CA ILE A 14 -13.15 14.81 -2.35
C ILE A 14 -11.74 14.32 -2.73
N LYS A 15 -10.69 15.12 -2.47
CA LYS A 15 -9.30 14.71 -2.74
C LYS A 15 -8.89 13.45 -1.96
N SER A 16 -9.33 13.32 -0.70
CA SER A 16 -9.15 12.10 0.11
C SER A 16 -9.68 10.87 -0.57
N ASN A 17 -10.91 10.96 -1.06
CA ASN A 17 -11.60 9.84 -1.65
C ASN A 17 -10.91 9.40 -2.95
N ILE A 18 -10.46 10.35 -3.79
CA ILE A 18 -9.74 10.02 -5.02
C ILE A 18 -8.43 9.27 -4.74
N PHE A 19 -7.65 9.74 -3.76
CA PHE A 19 -6.38 9.09 -3.41
C PHE A 19 -6.60 7.70 -2.79
N GLU A 20 -7.57 7.57 -1.88
CA GLU A 20 -7.94 6.27 -1.28
C GLU A 20 -8.43 5.28 -2.33
N THR A 21 -9.27 5.72 -3.28
CA THR A 21 -9.75 4.88 -4.38
C THR A 21 -8.62 4.48 -5.32
N ALA A 22 -7.74 5.42 -5.70
CA ALA A 22 -6.59 5.12 -6.56
C ALA A 22 -5.66 4.10 -5.90
N LEU A 23 -5.39 4.24 -4.60
CA LEU A 23 -4.57 3.27 -3.87
C LEU A 23 -5.23 1.89 -3.83
N ALA A 24 -6.54 1.82 -3.57
CA ALA A 24 -7.28 0.56 -3.58
C ALA A 24 -7.18 -0.15 -4.95
N VAL A 25 -7.35 0.60 -6.04
CA VAL A 25 -7.23 0.06 -7.41
C VAL A 25 -5.82 -0.45 -7.68
N LEU A 26 -4.78 0.31 -7.31
CA LEU A 26 -3.39 -0.11 -7.49
C LEU A 26 -3.05 -1.36 -6.67
N VAL A 27 -3.56 -1.47 -5.44
CA VAL A 27 -3.39 -2.66 -4.59
C VAL A 27 -4.07 -3.88 -5.22
N LEU A 28 -5.31 -3.72 -5.72
CA LEU A 28 -6.02 -4.79 -6.40
C LEU A 28 -5.28 -5.25 -7.66
N PHE A 29 -4.74 -4.31 -8.42
CA PHE A 29 -3.90 -4.62 -9.58
C PHE A 29 -2.62 -5.36 -9.18
N ALA A 30 -1.96 -4.96 -8.09
CA ALA A 30 -0.78 -5.65 -7.57
C ALA A 30 -1.10 -7.07 -7.09
N ILE A 31 -2.25 -7.29 -6.46
CA ILE A 31 -2.73 -8.63 -6.08
C ILE A 31 -2.95 -9.47 -7.33
N PHE A 32 -3.60 -8.92 -8.37
CA PHE A 32 -3.83 -9.61 -9.62
C PHE A 32 -2.52 -10.03 -10.31
N LEU A 33 -1.54 -9.13 -10.41
CA LEU A 33 -0.20 -9.46 -10.92
C LEU A 33 0.50 -10.53 -10.06
N SER A 34 0.38 -10.44 -8.73
CA SER A 34 0.96 -11.45 -7.83
C SER A 34 0.35 -12.84 -8.01
N ILE A 35 -0.93 -12.93 -8.42
CA ILE A 35 -1.57 -14.20 -8.75
C ILE A 35 -0.96 -14.78 -10.04
N ILE A 36 -0.74 -13.95 -11.06
CA ILE A 36 -0.08 -14.39 -12.30
C ILE A 36 1.32 -14.91 -11.99
N ASP A 37 2.13 -14.16 -11.23
CA ASP A 37 3.48 -14.58 -10.82
C ASP A 37 3.47 -15.92 -10.06
N LEU A 38 2.50 -16.12 -9.17
CA LEU A 38 2.35 -17.37 -8.42
C LEU A 38 1.98 -18.55 -9.33
N VAL A 39 1.06 -18.35 -10.27
CA VAL A 39 0.67 -19.37 -11.27
C VAL A 39 1.87 -19.76 -12.13
N ASP A 40 2.62 -18.77 -12.64
CA ASP A 40 3.80 -19.01 -13.46
C ASP A 40 4.87 -19.78 -12.68
N SER A 41 5.08 -19.44 -11.40
CA SER A 41 6.01 -20.16 -10.51
C SER A 41 5.61 -21.60 -10.17
N GLY A 42 4.31 -21.91 -10.23
CA GLY A 42 3.77 -23.24 -10.00
C GLY A 42 3.74 -24.13 -11.25
N SER A 43 3.78 -23.53 -12.43
CA SER A 43 3.67 -24.24 -13.71
C SER A 43 5.01 -24.90 -14.10
N GLN A 44 5.19 -26.17 -13.76
CA GLN A 44 6.37 -26.95 -14.20
C GLN A 44 6.41 -27.22 -15.72
N GLY A 45 5.43 -26.75 -16.50
CA GLY A 45 5.27 -27.09 -17.93
C GLY A 45 5.72 -26.04 -18.95
N ASN A 46 6.00 -24.79 -18.54
CA ASN A 46 6.20 -23.66 -19.48
C ASN A 46 7.67 -23.25 -19.64
N TRP A 47 8.59 -24.22 -19.67
CA TRP A 47 10.04 -23.95 -19.77
C TRP A 47 10.51 -23.62 -21.18
N ILE A 48 9.77 -24.05 -22.21
CA ILE A 48 10.16 -23.85 -23.61
C ILE A 48 9.68 -22.46 -24.04
N GLY A 49 10.60 -21.50 -24.05
CA GLY A 49 10.38 -20.13 -24.54
C GLY A 49 10.12 -19.05 -23.48
N ASN A 50 10.10 -19.39 -22.18
CA ASN A 50 9.98 -18.39 -21.11
C ASN A 50 11.38 -17.94 -20.62
N PRO A 51 11.79 -16.68 -20.87
CA PRO A 51 13.09 -16.15 -20.43
C PRO A 51 13.23 -16.06 -18.90
N PHE A 52 12.14 -16.19 -18.14
CA PHE A 52 12.10 -16.13 -16.67
C PHE A 52 11.91 -17.50 -16.01
N ALA A 53 11.99 -18.61 -16.75
CA ALA A 53 11.74 -19.94 -16.17
C ALA A 53 12.71 -20.27 -15.02
N GLU A 54 13.99 -19.93 -15.17
CA GLU A 54 14.99 -20.10 -14.11
C GLU A 54 14.67 -19.23 -12.88
N TYR A 55 14.24 -17.99 -13.08
CA TYR A 55 13.80 -17.09 -12.00
C TYR A 55 12.64 -17.69 -11.20
N TYR A 56 11.56 -18.08 -11.88
CA TYR A 56 10.36 -18.58 -11.25
C TYR A 56 10.53 -19.98 -10.63
N SER A 57 11.54 -20.75 -11.05
CA SER A 57 11.87 -22.04 -10.45
C SER A 57 12.61 -21.93 -9.12
N ASN A 58 13.26 -20.79 -8.85
CA ASN A 58 14.08 -20.60 -7.67
C ASN A 58 13.23 -20.63 -6.38
N PRO A 59 13.58 -21.48 -5.39
CA PRO A 59 12.77 -21.61 -4.17
C PRO A 59 12.77 -20.34 -3.30
N GLY A 60 13.82 -19.51 -3.36
CA GLY A 60 13.87 -18.21 -2.72
C GLY A 60 12.86 -17.23 -3.33
N ILE A 61 12.84 -17.13 -4.66
CA ILE A 61 11.89 -16.29 -5.39
C ILE A 61 10.44 -16.72 -5.10
N LYS A 62 10.14 -18.02 -5.16
CA LYS A 62 8.80 -18.55 -4.82
C LYS A 62 8.31 -18.12 -3.43
N ARG A 63 9.20 -18.18 -2.43
CA ARG A 63 8.89 -17.75 -1.05
C ARG A 63 8.63 -16.26 -0.99
N ILE A 64 9.44 -15.45 -1.67
CA ILE A 64 9.27 -13.99 -1.74
C ILE A 64 7.93 -13.63 -2.38
N LEU A 65 7.60 -14.21 -3.54
CA LEU A 65 6.34 -13.98 -4.25
C LEU A 65 5.13 -14.36 -3.37
N THR A 66 5.18 -15.51 -2.70
CA THR A 66 4.13 -15.96 -1.78
C THR A 66 3.94 -14.99 -0.61
N LEU A 67 5.04 -14.55 0.02
CA LEU A 67 4.99 -13.60 1.13
C LEU A 67 4.50 -12.22 0.69
N LYS A 68 4.85 -11.77 -0.52
CA LYS A 68 4.34 -10.53 -1.10
C LYS A 68 2.83 -10.60 -1.30
N PHE A 69 2.33 -11.68 -1.89
CA PHE A 69 0.90 -11.89 -2.09
C PHE A 69 0.12 -11.85 -0.76
N ILE A 70 0.58 -12.58 0.25
CA ILE A 70 -0.04 -12.58 1.59
C ILE A 70 -0.02 -11.16 2.19
N SER A 71 1.08 -10.44 2.03
CA SER A 71 1.23 -9.09 2.55
C SER A 71 0.28 -8.10 1.86
N TYR A 72 0.09 -8.19 0.54
CA TYR A 72 -0.89 -7.38 -0.20
C TYR A 72 -2.32 -7.68 0.24
N CYS A 73 -2.68 -8.96 0.41
CA CYS A 73 -4.00 -9.35 0.91
C CYS A 73 -4.26 -8.83 2.34
N SER A 74 -3.27 -8.97 3.22
CA SER A 74 -3.32 -8.42 4.58
C SER A 74 -3.49 -6.91 4.56
N PHE A 75 -2.68 -6.21 3.76
CA PHE A 75 -2.77 -4.77 3.58
C PHE A 75 -4.17 -4.33 3.13
N LEU A 76 -4.73 -4.97 2.10
CA LEU A 76 -6.05 -4.64 1.58
C LEU A 76 -7.15 -4.85 2.64
N LEU A 77 -7.07 -5.93 3.41
CA LEU A 77 -8.01 -6.20 4.49
C LEU A 77 -7.97 -5.09 5.55
N PHE A 78 -6.78 -4.69 6.01
CA PHE A 78 -6.65 -3.62 7.00
C PHE A 78 -6.99 -2.24 6.42
N PHE A 79 -6.72 -2.01 5.13
CA PHE A 79 -7.15 -0.81 4.41
C PHE A 79 -8.68 -0.67 4.46
N ILE A 80 -9.40 -1.75 4.11
CA ILE A 80 -10.87 -1.80 4.16
C ILE A 80 -11.37 -1.58 5.59
N LEU A 81 -10.75 -2.23 6.59
CA LEU A 81 -11.11 -2.01 7.99
C LEU A 81 -11.00 -0.54 8.39
N LEU A 82 -9.96 0.18 7.93
CA LEU A 82 -9.78 1.61 8.20
C LEU A 82 -10.81 2.53 7.52
N CYS A 83 -11.59 2.03 6.56
CA CYS A 83 -12.74 2.76 6.02
C CYS A 83 -13.94 2.77 6.98
N PHE A 84 -14.00 1.82 7.93
CA PHE A 84 -15.02 1.81 8.97
C PHE A 84 -14.62 2.66 10.17
N ASP A 85 -15.48 3.59 10.59
CA ASP A 85 -15.21 4.53 11.68
C ASP A 85 -14.83 3.83 13.01
N LYS A 86 -15.38 2.64 13.26
CA LYS A 86 -15.08 1.80 14.45
C LYS A 86 -13.60 1.41 14.56
N TYR A 87 -12.91 1.25 13.43
CA TYR A 87 -11.53 0.75 13.38
C TYR A 87 -10.50 1.83 13.06
N ARG A 88 -10.95 3.00 12.58
CA ARG A 88 -10.10 4.12 12.15
C ARG A 88 -9.07 4.59 13.19
N LYS A 89 -9.38 4.47 14.48
CA LYS A 89 -8.48 4.87 15.59
C LYS A 89 -7.89 3.69 16.36
N LYS A 90 -8.17 2.45 15.95
CA LYS A 90 -7.64 1.27 16.64
C LYS A 90 -6.16 1.12 16.32
N ILE A 91 -5.32 1.28 17.34
CA ILE A 91 -3.86 1.23 17.22
C ILE A 91 -3.40 -0.08 16.58
N ALA A 92 -3.97 -1.22 16.99
CA ALA A 92 -3.62 -2.52 16.41
C ALA A 92 -3.81 -2.55 14.88
N VAL A 93 -4.95 -2.04 14.37
CA VAL A 93 -5.24 -1.97 12.93
C VAL A 93 -4.24 -1.06 12.21
N LEU A 94 -3.93 0.09 12.79
CA LEU A 94 -2.96 1.04 12.23
C LEU A 94 -1.54 0.46 12.19
N ILE A 95 -1.12 -0.25 13.24
CA ILE A 95 0.19 -0.91 13.30
C ILE A 95 0.26 -2.02 12.27
N THR A 96 -0.74 -2.90 12.18
CA THR A 96 -0.70 -4.00 11.21
C THR A 96 -0.76 -3.50 9.77
N TYR A 97 -1.51 -2.43 9.50
CA TYR A 97 -1.48 -1.74 8.21
C TYR A 97 -0.09 -1.14 7.90
N MET A 98 0.56 -0.46 8.86
CA MET A 98 1.94 0.03 8.69
C MET A 98 2.94 -1.10 8.44
N VAL A 99 2.89 -2.15 9.25
CA VAL A 99 3.79 -3.30 9.16
C VAL A 99 3.62 -3.99 7.81
N SER A 100 2.40 -4.24 7.36
CA SER A 100 2.16 -4.84 6.03
C SER A 100 2.73 -3.99 4.89
N ALA A 101 2.54 -2.66 4.92
CA ALA A 101 3.14 -1.76 3.92
C ALA A 101 4.67 -1.80 3.93
N LEU A 102 5.30 -1.80 5.11
CA LEU A 102 6.74 -1.89 5.27
C LEU A 102 7.28 -3.28 4.85
N THR A 103 6.56 -4.35 5.17
CA THR A 103 6.89 -5.71 4.74
C THR A 103 6.86 -5.82 3.22
N ILE A 104 5.85 -5.24 2.55
CA ILE A 104 5.79 -5.18 1.09
C ILE A 104 7.02 -4.46 0.52
N ALA A 105 7.37 -3.28 1.07
CA ALA A 105 8.53 -2.52 0.66
C ALA A 105 9.83 -3.34 0.79
N THR A 106 10.03 -3.95 1.96
CA THR A 106 11.22 -4.76 2.27
C THR A 106 11.29 -5.99 1.39
N LEU A 107 10.18 -6.70 1.18
CA LEU A 107 10.14 -7.88 0.29
C LEU A 107 10.46 -7.50 -1.14
N GLN A 108 10.00 -6.35 -1.63
CA GLN A 108 10.30 -5.88 -2.98
C GLN A 108 11.77 -5.49 -3.14
N TRP A 109 12.35 -4.82 -2.16
CA TRP A 109 13.81 -4.56 -2.13
C TRP A 109 14.63 -5.84 -2.00
N TYR A 110 14.16 -6.79 -1.21
CA TYR A 110 14.82 -8.08 -1.05
C TYR A 110 14.73 -8.91 -2.32
N GLU A 111 13.60 -8.88 -3.05
CA GLU A 111 13.45 -9.48 -4.37
C GLU A 111 14.42 -8.85 -5.39
N LEU A 112 14.54 -7.51 -5.39
CA LEU A 112 15.50 -6.78 -6.20
C LEU A 112 16.94 -7.20 -5.90
N TYR A 113 17.32 -7.23 -4.64
CA TYR A 113 18.65 -7.65 -4.20
C TYR A 113 18.91 -9.12 -4.54
N TYR A 114 18.03 -10.02 -4.12
CA TYR A 114 18.18 -11.47 -4.30
C TYR A 114 18.11 -11.85 -5.78
N GLY A 115 17.16 -11.32 -6.54
CA GLY A 115 17.08 -11.51 -7.99
C GLY A 115 18.34 -11.02 -8.70
N SER A 116 18.92 -9.90 -8.24
CA SER A 116 20.16 -9.38 -8.81
C SER A 116 21.38 -10.28 -8.58
N THR A 117 21.38 -11.15 -7.56
CA THR A 117 22.51 -12.04 -7.28
C THR A 117 22.56 -13.28 -8.19
N PHE A 118 21.45 -13.63 -8.85
CA PHE A 118 21.35 -14.82 -9.71
C PHE A 118 21.16 -14.49 -11.20
N TYR A 119 20.58 -13.34 -11.55
CA TYR A 119 20.41 -12.86 -12.93
C TYR A 119 21.44 -11.76 -13.25
N TYR A 120 22.66 -12.14 -13.64
CA TYR A 120 23.75 -11.21 -14.01
C TYR A 120 23.92 -11.00 -15.52
N GLY A 121 23.16 -11.69 -16.37
CA GLY A 121 23.36 -11.67 -17.83
C GLY A 121 22.84 -10.42 -18.55
N GLU A 122 21.70 -9.85 -18.16
CA GLU A 122 21.06 -8.78 -18.92
C GLU A 122 20.61 -7.62 -18.02
N VAL A 123 21.27 -6.48 -18.18
CA VAL A 123 20.96 -5.22 -17.48
C VAL A 123 19.53 -4.72 -17.83
N ARG A 124 18.93 -5.23 -18.92
CA ARG A 124 17.54 -4.94 -19.36
C ARG A 124 16.47 -5.65 -18.52
N ASP A 125 16.74 -6.83 -17.96
CA ASP A 125 15.74 -7.60 -17.18
C ASP A 125 15.54 -7.05 -15.77
N LYS A 126 16.48 -6.24 -15.28
CA LYS A 126 16.39 -5.57 -13.97
C LYS A 126 15.36 -4.42 -13.96
N GLN A 127 14.91 -3.97 -15.13
CA GLN A 127 13.84 -2.97 -15.27
C GLN A 127 12.43 -3.57 -15.14
N GLY A 128 12.28 -4.90 -15.26
CA GLY A 128 11.03 -5.61 -14.99
C GLY A 128 10.71 -5.70 -13.48
N LEU A 129 11.73 -5.63 -12.62
CA LEU A 129 11.53 -5.49 -11.18
C LEU A 129 11.17 -4.04 -10.86
N GLY A 130 9.87 -3.75 -10.85
CA GLY A 130 9.33 -2.42 -10.58
C GLY A 130 9.84 -1.82 -9.27
N PHE A 131 10.13 -0.51 -9.30
CA PHE A 131 10.46 0.25 -8.10
C PHE A 131 9.29 0.19 -7.10
N PRO A 132 9.53 0.12 -5.78
CA PRO A 132 8.47 -0.04 -4.77
C PRO A 132 7.64 1.24 -4.54
N ILE A 133 7.28 1.96 -5.60
CA ILE A 133 6.47 3.20 -5.61
C ILE A 133 5.15 2.98 -4.87
N LEU A 134 4.50 1.83 -5.09
CA LEU A 134 3.24 1.51 -4.45
C LEU A 134 3.37 1.49 -2.92
N SER A 135 4.43 0.87 -2.40
CA SER A 135 4.69 0.81 -0.96
C SER A 135 4.94 2.20 -0.35
N SER A 136 5.57 3.11 -1.10
CA SER A 136 5.74 4.51 -0.68
C SER A 136 4.38 5.20 -0.53
N PHE A 137 3.47 5.05 -1.50
CA PHE A 137 2.12 5.59 -1.41
C PHE A 137 1.31 5.01 -0.24
N MET A 138 1.46 3.71 0.04
CA MET A 138 0.82 3.04 1.17
C MET A 138 1.21 3.66 2.53
N VAL A 139 2.50 3.95 2.72
CA VAL A 139 3.02 4.57 3.94
C VAL A 139 2.60 6.05 4.04
N THR A 140 2.66 6.80 2.93
CA THR A 140 2.25 8.22 2.91
C THR A 140 0.78 8.41 3.33
N LEU A 141 -0.11 7.48 2.97
CA LEU A 141 -1.53 7.55 3.34
C LEU A 141 -1.75 7.55 4.87
N ILE A 142 -0.90 6.84 5.62
CA ILE A 142 -1.00 6.73 7.09
C ILE A 142 -0.58 8.03 7.74
N ILE A 143 0.58 8.56 7.32
CA ILE A 143 1.09 9.84 7.81
C ILE A 143 0.04 10.90 7.56
N TRP A 144 -0.59 10.85 6.38
CA TRP A 144 -1.68 11.74 6.04
C TRP A 144 -2.94 11.54 6.90
N LYS A 145 -3.43 10.32 7.10
CA LYS A 145 -4.61 10.03 7.97
C LYS A 145 -4.36 10.40 9.44
N ILE A 146 -3.15 10.17 9.96
CA ILE A 146 -2.77 10.54 11.34
C ILE A 146 -2.75 12.07 11.50
N ASN A 147 -2.11 12.79 10.57
CA ASN A 147 -2.05 14.25 10.60
C ASN A 147 -3.45 14.86 10.45
N TYR A 148 -4.29 14.32 9.55
CA TYR A 148 -5.67 14.78 9.37
C TYR A 148 -6.53 14.60 10.63
N SER A 149 -6.35 13.51 11.36
CA SER A 149 -7.07 13.29 12.62
C SER A 149 -6.69 14.30 13.70
N LYS A 150 -5.43 14.75 13.74
CA LYS A 150 -4.97 15.77 14.70
C LYS A 150 -5.52 17.16 14.38
N GLU A 151 -5.54 17.55 13.10
CA GLU A 151 -6.10 18.84 12.69
C GLU A 151 -7.60 18.95 12.98
N ARG A 152 -8.38 17.89 12.73
CA ARG A 152 -9.81 17.86 13.03
C ARG A 152 -10.10 18.04 14.53
N TYR A 153 -9.25 17.47 15.39
CA TYR A 153 -9.36 17.61 16.83
C TYR A 153 -9.04 19.03 17.30
N ARG A 154 -7.98 19.64 16.74
CA ARG A 154 -7.63 21.06 17.01
C ARG A 154 -8.72 22.02 16.54
N PHE A 155 -9.30 21.79 15.36
CA PHE A 155 -10.40 22.61 14.83
C PHE A 155 -11.64 22.54 15.72
N ASN A 156 -12.07 21.35 16.14
CA ASN A 156 -13.21 21.20 17.05
C ASN A 156 -12.96 21.87 18.40
N CYS A 157 -11.75 21.76 18.95
CA CYS A 157 -11.38 22.39 20.21
C CYS A 157 -11.42 23.93 20.11
N LYS A 158 -10.90 24.49 19.01
CA LYS A 158 -10.91 25.94 18.77
C LYS A 158 -12.34 26.49 18.63
N THR A 159 -13.20 25.80 17.87
CA THR A 159 -14.63 26.18 17.75
C THR A 159 -15.47 25.99 19.02
N HIS A 160 -14.95 25.25 20.01
CA HIS A 160 -15.59 25.12 21.33
C HIS A 160 -15.15 26.24 22.27
N ILE A 161 -13.89 26.66 22.19
CA ILE A 161 -13.36 27.79 22.94
C ILE A 161 -14.03 29.08 22.45
N ASP A 162 -14.08 29.31 21.14
CA ASP A 162 -14.66 30.55 20.58
C ASP A 162 -16.16 30.70 20.92
N ARG A 163 -16.91 29.58 21.04
CA ARG A 163 -18.32 29.59 21.47
C ARG A 163 -18.53 29.82 22.97
N ASN A 164 -17.51 29.59 23.79
CA ASN A 164 -17.58 29.83 25.24
C ASN A 164 -17.20 31.27 25.62
N PHE A 165 -16.70 32.07 24.66
CA PHE A 165 -16.35 33.49 24.85
C PHE A 165 -17.39 34.46 24.25
N GLU A 166 -18.54 33.97 23.77
CA GLU A 166 -19.67 34.78 23.26
C GLU A 166 -20.78 35.01 24.32
N PHE A 167 -20.44 35.02 25.62
CA PHE A 167 -21.34 35.44 26.69
C PHE A 167 -20.79 36.67 27.42
#